data_AF-A0A8B9MQ48-F1
#
_entry.id   AF-A0A8B9MQ48-F1
#
_cell.length_a   1.000
_cell.length_b   1.000
_cell.length_c   1.000
_cell.angle_alpha   90.00
_cell.angle_beta   90.00
_cell.angle_gamma   90.00
#
_symmetry.space_group_name_H-M   'P 1'
#
loop_
_entity.id
_entity.type
_entity.pdbx_description
1 polymer ?
#
loop_
_entity_poly.entity_id
_entity_poly.type
_entity_poly.pdbx_seq_one_letter_code
_entity_poly.pdbx_strand_id
1 'polypeptide(L)'
;VKEKHKRFLDWPPPCILGTHHEKGAQTFWSVVNRLPLSGNAVLCWKFCHVFHKLLRDGHSNVLKDSVRYKNELSDMSRMWGHLSEGYGQLCSIYLKLLRTKMEFHTKNPRFPGNLQMSDRQLDEAGENDVNNFFQLTVEMFDYLECELNLFQTVFSSLDMSRSVSVTATGQCRLAPLIQVILDCSHLYDYTVKLLFKLHSCLPADTLQGHRDRFLEQFRNLWHLSEILKPADKRCRRREPEPSYGHPITRDLGHEGGCGAAGVLPRG
;
A
#
# COMPACT_ATOMS: atom_id res chain seq x y z
N VAL A 1 -15.47 -20.87 20.07
CA VAL A 1 -14.18 -20.32 19.58
C VAL A 1 -14.14 -20.09 18.06
N LYS A 2 -15.06 -20.68 17.25
CA LYS A 2 -15.07 -20.54 15.78
C LYS A 2 -15.72 -19.27 15.19
N GLU A 3 -16.53 -18.52 15.96
CA GLU A 3 -17.32 -17.40 15.38
C GLU A 3 -16.67 -16.00 15.49
N LYS A 4 -15.65 -15.82 16.33
CA LYS A 4 -15.03 -14.49 16.53
C LYS A 4 -14.00 -14.11 15.45
N HIS A 5 -13.46 -15.07 14.70
CA HIS A 5 -12.46 -14.85 13.65
C HIS A 5 -13.03 -14.50 12.27
N LYS A 6 -14.34 -14.70 12.05
CA LYS A 6 -14.99 -14.35 10.77
C LYS A 6 -15.23 -12.85 10.57
N ARG A 7 -15.11 -12.03 11.63
CA ARG A 7 -15.32 -10.57 11.58
C ARG A 7 -14.17 -9.77 10.98
N PHE A 8 -13.14 -10.42 10.43
CA PHE A 8 -12.00 -9.73 9.81
C PHE A 8 -12.39 -9.01 8.50
N LEU A 9 -13.53 -9.41 7.90
CA LEU A 9 -14.09 -8.85 6.66
C LEU A 9 -15.33 -7.96 6.86
N ASP A 10 -15.86 -7.83 8.09
CA ASP A 10 -16.99 -6.94 8.34
C ASP A 10 -16.50 -5.49 8.33
N TRP A 11 -16.94 -4.74 7.32
CA TRP A 11 -16.67 -3.32 7.16
C TRP A 11 -17.89 -2.47 7.54
N PRO A 12 -17.71 -1.39 8.31
CA PRO A 12 -16.53 -1.04 9.09
C PRO A 12 -16.40 -1.92 10.35
N PRO A 13 -15.17 -2.28 10.78
CA PRO A 13 -14.98 -3.11 11.96
C PRO A 13 -15.51 -2.39 13.21
N PRO A 14 -16.04 -3.11 14.22
CA PRO A 14 -16.68 -2.51 15.39
C PRO A 14 -15.83 -1.48 16.14
N CYS A 15 -14.51 -1.61 16.11
CA CYS A 15 -13.60 -0.63 16.72
C CYS A 15 -13.65 0.73 16.02
N ILE A 16 -13.74 0.79 14.69
CA ILE A 16 -13.84 2.05 13.95
C ILE A 16 -15.16 2.75 14.30
N LEU A 17 -16.28 2.02 14.23
CA LEU A 17 -17.60 2.54 14.62
C LEU A 17 -17.61 3.05 16.07
N GLY A 18 -16.98 2.31 16.98
CA GLY A 18 -16.81 2.71 18.37
C GLY A 18 -16.13 4.06 18.51
N THR A 19 -15.04 4.32 17.75
CA THR A 19 -14.35 5.61 17.83
C THR A 19 -15.20 6.80 17.36
N HIS A 20 -16.07 6.59 16.36
CA HIS A 20 -16.98 7.63 15.89
C HIS A 20 -18.09 7.90 16.90
N HIS A 21 -18.64 6.85 17.52
CA HIS A 21 -19.64 6.97 18.57
C HIS A 21 -19.08 7.67 19.82
N GLU A 22 -17.86 7.34 20.23
CA GLU A 22 -17.18 7.89 21.41
C GLU A 22 -16.41 9.19 21.13
N LYS A 23 -16.31 9.61 19.85
CA LYS A 23 -15.52 10.75 19.37
C LYS A 23 -14.03 10.71 19.77
N GLY A 24 -13.45 9.51 19.85
CA GLY A 24 -12.05 9.32 20.27
C GLY A 24 -11.62 7.86 20.32
N ALA A 25 -10.40 7.61 20.79
CA ALA A 25 -9.80 6.27 20.86
C ALA A 25 -9.72 5.70 22.28
N GLN A 26 -10.44 6.27 23.25
CA GLN A 26 -10.29 5.91 24.68
C GLN A 26 -10.59 4.43 24.95
N THR A 27 -11.71 3.90 24.47
CA THR A 27 -12.06 2.48 24.67
C THR A 27 -11.08 1.55 23.96
N PHE A 28 -10.62 1.93 22.75
CA PHE A 28 -9.61 1.17 22.02
C PHE A 28 -8.34 1.01 22.85
N TRP A 29 -7.79 2.11 23.36
CA TRP A 29 -6.56 2.08 24.16
C TRP A 29 -6.76 1.40 25.52
N SER A 30 -7.93 1.52 26.15
CA SER A 30 -8.26 0.80 27.39
C SER A 30 -8.20 -0.73 27.23
N VAL A 31 -8.60 -1.23 26.06
CA VAL A 31 -8.49 -2.65 25.70
C VAL A 31 -7.04 -3.01 25.38
N VAL A 32 -6.36 -2.21 24.55
CA VAL A 32 -4.97 -2.46 24.11
C VAL A 32 -4.02 -2.57 25.30
N ASN A 33 -4.15 -1.69 26.30
CA ASN A 33 -3.27 -1.68 27.47
C ASN A 33 -3.38 -2.93 28.36
N ARG A 34 -4.40 -3.77 28.14
CA ARG A 34 -4.59 -5.05 28.84
C ARG A 34 -4.06 -6.25 28.05
N LEU A 35 -3.64 -6.04 26.80
CA LEU A 35 -3.15 -7.10 25.94
C LEU A 35 -1.64 -7.34 26.18
N PRO A 36 -1.17 -8.60 26.21
CA PRO A 36 0.24 -8.91 26.34
C PRO A 36 0.99 -8.71 25.00
N LEU A 37 1.01 -7.48 24.47
CA LEU A 37 1.59 -7.18 23.17
C LEU A 37 3.09 -7.49 23.10
N SER A 38 3.83 -7.27 24.19
CA SER A 38 5.26 -7.57 24.28
C SER A 38 5.58 -9.06 24.39
N GLY A 39 4.62 -9.88 24.86
CA GLY A 39 4.81 -11.32 25.05
C GLY A 39 4.32 -12.18 23.88
N ASN A 40 3.62 -11.59 22.90
CA ASN A 40 3.00 -12.34 21.82
C ASN A 40 3.08 -11.57 20.49
N ALA A 41 4.04 -11.96 19.65
CA ALA A 41 4.31 -11.30 18.37
C ALA A 41 3.11 -11.36 17.39
N VAL A 42 2.35 -12.45 17.38
CA VAL A 42 1.15 -12.56 16.51
C VAL A 42 0.05 -11.60 16.98
N LEU A 43 -0.09 -11.41 18.29
CA LEU A 43 -1.02 -10.45 18.86
C LEU A 43 -0.58 -9.01 18.57
N CYS A 44 0.71 -8.71 18.72
CA CYS A 44 1.30 -7.42 18.33
C CYS A 44 1.07 -7.10 16.85
N TRP A 45 1.27 -8.08 15.97
CA TRP A 45 1.01 -7.93 14.52
C TRP A 45 -0.45 -7.57 14.23
N LYS A 46 -1.39 -8.26 14.89
CA LYS A 46 -2.83 -7.98 14.76
C LYS A 46 -3.20 -6.62 15.34
N PHE A 47 -2.59 -6.22 16.45
CA PHE A 47 -2.73 -4.88 17.00
C PHE A 47 -2.29 -3.84 15.97
N CYS A 48 -1.10 -3.99 15.38
CA CYS A 48 -0.58 -3.05 14.38
C CYS A 48 -1.54 -2.92 13.19
N HIS A 49 -2.08 -4.04 12.71
CA HIS A 49 -3.07 -4.03 11.64
C HIS A 49 -4.34 -3.27 12.00
N VAL A 50 -4.95 -3.59 13.15
CA VAL A 50 -6.19 -2.94 13.60
C VAL A 50 -5.94 -1.45 13.85
N PHE A 51 -4.80 -1.11 14.45
CA PHE A 51 -4.44 0.27 14.72
C PHE A 51 -4.17 1.04 13.41
N HIS A 52 -3.55 0.42 12.40
CA HIS A 52 -3.38 1.05 11.08
C HIS A 52 -4.75 1.43 10.47
N LYS A 53 -5.70 0.49 10.48
CA LYS A 53 -7.08 0.77 10.02
C LYS A 53 -7.74 1.87 10.84
N LEU A 54 -7.54 1.88 12.16
CA LEU A 54 -8.09 2.91 13.04
C LEU A 54 -7.52 4.30 12.74
N LEU A 55 -6.23 4.39 12.44
CA LEU A 55 -5.58 5.65 12.06
C LEU A 55 -6.07 6.15 10.69
N ARG A 56 -6.47 5.24 9.79
CA ARG A 56 -7.01 5.60 8.47
C ARG A 56 -8.45 6.07 8.53
N ASP A 57 -9.32 5.28 9.19
CA ASP A 57 -10.78 5.40 9.04
C ASP A 57 -11.53 5.69 10.36
N GLY A 58 -10.80 5.78 11.47
CA GLY A 58 -11.37 6.15 12.77
C GLY A 58 -11.74 7.63 12.85
N HIS A 59 -12.32 8.02 13.99
CA HIS A 59 -12.64 9.42 14.27
C HIS A 59 -11.38 10.31 14.22
N SER A 60 -11.52 11.58 13.85
CA SER A 60 -10.38 12.52 13.70
C SER A 60 -9.53 12.69 14.97
N ASN A 61 -10.14 12.49 16.15
CA ASN A 61 -9.43 12.51 17.43
C ASN A 61 -8.56 11.27 17.69
N VAL A 62 -8.73 10.17 16.95
CA VAL A 62 -7.92 8.95 17.15
C VAL A 62 -6.43 9.25 17.06
N LEU A 63 -6.02 10.05 16.07
CA LEU A 63 -4.62 10.46 15.92
C LEU A 63 -4.13 11.23 17.15
N LYS A 64 -4.89 12.24 17.57
CA LYS A 64 -4.57 13.09 18.74
C LYS A 64 -4.49 12.29 20.04
N ASP A 65 -5.48 11.44 20.29
CA ASP A 65 -5.56 10.58 21.48
C ASP A 65 -4.42 9.56 21.51
N SER A 66 -3.91 9.16 20.34
CA SER A 66 -2.88 8.14 20.23
C SER A 66 -1.47 8.67 20.45
N VAL A 67 -1.22 9.98 20.26
CA VAL A 67 0.12 10.58 20.41
C VAL A 67 0.76 10.26 21.76
N ARG A 68 -0.03 10.17 22.84
CA ARG A 68 0.47 9.84 24.19
C ARG A 68 1.10 8.44 24.30
N TYR A 69 0.77 7.51 23.40
CA TYR A 69 1.31 6.15 23.36
C TYR A 69 2.55 6.02 22.47
N LYS A 70 3.00 7.09 21.82
CA LYS A 70 4.11 7.08 20.84
C LYS A 70 5.42 6.53 21.42
N ASN A 71 5.71 6.83 22.69
CA ASN A 71 6.92 6.34 23.37
C ASN A 71 6.84 4.83 23.61
N GLU A 72 5.69 4.35 24.10
CA GLU A 72 5.46 2.92 24.31
C GLU A 72 5.57 2.12 22.99
N LEU A 73 4.99 2.64 21.90
CA LEU A 73 5.15 2.03 20.57
C LEU A 73 6.62 2.02 20.10
N SER A 74 7.39 3.04 20.48
CA SER A 74 8.82 3.14 20.15
C SER A 74 9.63 2.08 20.89
N ASP A 75 9.41 1.95 22.19
CA ASP A 75 10.09 0.95 23.01
C ASP A 75 9.72 -0.47 22.56
N MET A 76 8.45 -0.69 22.24
CA MET A 76 7.97 -1.96 21.70
C MET A 76 8.59 -2.27 20.33
N SER A 77 8.73 -1.29 19.44
CA SER A 77 9.41 -1.44 18.16
C SER A 77 10.87 -1.84 18.34
N ARG A 78 11.60 -1.18 19.27
CA ARG A 78 13.01 -1.48 19.57
C ARG A 78 13.18 -2.88 20.13
N MET A 79 12.35 -3.28 21.09
CA MET A 79 12.36 -4.62 21.68
C MET A 79 12.16 -5.70 20.61
N TRP A 80 11.14 -5.57 19.77
CA TRP A 80 10.89 -6.53 18.68
C TRP A 80 12.00 -6.54 17.63
N GLY A 81 12.72 -5.43 17.47
CA GLY A 81 13.85 -5.30 16.53
C GLY A 81 15.06 -6.16 16.89
N HIS A 82 15.15 -6.66 18.13
CA HIS A 82 16.17 -7.64 18.51
C HIS A 82 15.91 -9.05 17.94
N LEU A 83 14.68 -9.32 17.49
CA LEU A 83 14.34 -10.58 16.86
C LEU A 83 14.52 -10.45 15.35
N SER A 84 15.48 -11.19 14.79
CA SER A 84 15.84 -11.12 13.38
C SER A 84 14.85 -11.83 12.44
N GLU A 85 13.93 -12.64 12.97
CA GLU A 85 13.04 -13.49 12.17
C GLU A 85 11.59 -13.54 12.67
N GLY A 86 10.70 -13.97 11.78
CA GLY A 86 9.31 -14.24 12.08
C GLY A 86 8.49 -12.98 12.37
N TYR A 87 7.46 -13.13 13.21
CA TYR A 87 6.56 -12.01 13.53
C TYR A 87 7.25 -10.89 14.33
N GLY A 88 8.36 -11.15 15.01
CA GLY A 88 9.09 -10.13 15.77
C GLY A 88 9.61 -9.01 14.86
N GLN A 89 10.40 -9.38 13.84
CA GLN A 89 10.89 -8.44 12.83
C GLN A 89 9.74 -7.68 12.15
N LEU A 90 8.67 -8.39 11.77
CA LEU A 90 7.47 -7.80 11.15
C LEU A 90 6.81 -6.77 12.08
N CYS A 91 6.68 -7.07 13.37
CA CYS A 91 6.12 -6.13 14.34
C CYS A 91 7.00 -4.91 14.53
N SER A 92 8.32 -5.07 14.58
CA SER A 92 9.24 -3.94 14.74
C SER A 92 9.07 -2.91 13.62
N ILE A 93 9.07 -3.40 12.37
CA ILE A 93 8.93 -2.56 11.16
C ILE A 93 7.53 -1.95 11.08
N TYR A 94 6.47 -2.69 11.43
CA TYR A 94 5.12 -2.16 11.41
C TYR A 94 4.90 -1.08 12.49
N LEU A 95 5.44 -1.27 13.70
CA LEU A 95 5.40 -0.24 14.74
C LEU A 95 6.18 1.01 14.32
N LYS A 96 7.31 0.87 13.62
CA LYS A 96 8.03 2.00 13.02
C LYS A 96 7.14 2.75 12.03
N LEU A 97 6.49 2.05 11.12
CA LEU A 97 5.55 2.63 10.16
C LEU A 97 4.43 3.42 10.85
N LEU A 98 3.77 2.82 11.85
CA LEU A 98 2.66 3.46 12.57
C LEU A 98 3.11 4.75 13.27
N ARG A 99 4.32 4.75 13.83
CA ARG A 99 4.92 5.96 14.42
C ARG A 99 5.19 7.03 13.37
N THR A 100 5.77 6.66 12.21
CA THR A 100 5.99 7.59 11.10
C THR A 100 4.68 8.20 10.62
N LYS A 101 3.63 7.38 10.44
CA LYS A 101 2.27 7.85 10.10
C LYS A 101 1.76 8.87 11.13
N MET A 102 1.84 8.55 12.42
CA MET A 102 1.41 9.47 13.48
C MET A 102 2.21 10.78 13.50
N GLU A 103 3.52 10.71 13.30
CA GLU A 103 4.39 11.89 13.21
C GLU A 103 4.03 12.77 12.03
N PHE A 104 3.84 12.19 10.85
CA PHE A 104 3.41 12.89 9.64
C PHE A 104 2.10 13.66 9.88
N HIS A 105 1.08 13.00 10.42
CA HIS A 105 -0.21 13.66 10.68
C HIS A 105 -0.19 14.65 11.86
N THR A 106 0.75 14.51 12.80
CA THR A 106 0.94 15.49 13.88
C THR A 106 1.51 16.80 13.32
N LYS A 107 2.48 16.70 12.40
CA LYS A 107 3.07 17.86 11.72
C LYS A 107 2.14 18.46 10.65
N ASN A 108 1.36 17.61 10.00
CA ASN A 108 0.50 17.97 8.87
C ASN A 108 -0.99 17.68 9.17
N PRO A 109 -1.62 18.39 10.12
CA PRO A 109 -2.99 18.10 10.59
C PRO A 109 -4.08 18.28 9.54
N ARG A 110 -3.78 18.91 8.41
CA ARG A 110 -4.69 19.07 7.26
C ARG A 110 -4.88 17.75 6.48
N PHE A 111 -3.94 16.81 6.61
CA PHE A 111 -4.03 15.52 5.93
C PHE A 111 -4.97 14.57 6.67
N PRO A 112 -6.03 14.06 6.03
CA PRO A 112 -6.89 13.04 6.62
C PRO A 112 -6.12 11.72 6.78
N GLY A 113 -6.52 10.90 7.75
CA GLY A 113 -5.83 9.64 8.08
C GLY A 113 -5.75 8.64 6.92
N ASN A 114 -6.74 8.65 6.03
CA ASN A 114 -6.78 7.82 4.82
C ASN A 114 -6.04 8.42 3.61
N LEU A 115 -5.43 9.60 3.79
CA LEU A 115 -4.70 10.38 2.80
C LEU A 115 -5.52 10.84 1.59
N GLN A 116 -6.86 10.82 1.63
CA GLN A 116 -7.67 11.28 0.50
C GLN A 116 -7.84 12.80 0.52
N MET A 117 -7.14 13.50 -0.38
CA MET A 117 -7.26 14.94 -0.56
C MET A 117 -7.32 15.29 -2.04
N SER A 118 -7.95 16.42 -2.36
CA SER A 118 -7.89 17.01 -3.70
C SER A 118 -6.58 17.75 -3.93
N ASP A 119 -6.22 17.99 -5.19
CA ASP A 119 -5.01 18.76 -5.56
C ASP A 119 -5.01 20.15 -4.93
N ARG A 120 -6.18 20.80 -4.89
CA ARG A 120 -6.35 22.10 -4.20
C ARG A 120 -6.01 22.01 -2.72
N GLN A 121 -6.47 20.97 -2.02
CA GLN A 121 -6.15 20.80 -0.61
C GLN A 121 -4.66 20.50 -0.39
N LEU A 122 -4.01 19.81 -1.33
CA LEU A 122 -2.57 19.55 -1.28
C LEU A 122 -1.77 20.85 -1.42
N ASP A 123 -2.18 21.71 -2.36
CA ASP A 123 -1.58 23.04 -2.53
C ASP A 123 -1.78 23.92 -1.30
N GLU A 124 -3.00 23.94 -0.74
CA GLU A 124 -3.31 24.66 0.49
C GLU A 124 -2.46 24.14 1.66
N ALA A 125 -2.17 22.84 1.73
CA ALA A 125 -1.37 22.24 2.80
C ALA A 125 0.10 22.68 2.80
N GLY A 126 0.67 23.02 1.64
CA GLY A 126 2.00 23.63 1.57
C GLY A 126 2.00 25.16 1.74
N GLU A 127 0.85 25.78 1.98
CA GLU A 127 0.71 27.21 2.30
C GLU A 127 1.34 28.17 1.26
N ASN A 128 1.47 27.71 0.01
CA ASN A 128 2.18 28.40 -1.06
C ASN A 128 3.65 28.77 -0.73
N ASP A 129 4.26 28.10 0.26
CA ASP A 129 5.67 28.27 0.62
C ASP A 129 6.49 27.10 0.09
N VAL A 130 7.53 27.41 -0.68
CA VAL A 130 8.44 26.43 -1.25
C VAL A 130 9.15 25.59 -0.17
N ASN A 131 9.44 26.17 0.99
CA ASN A 131 10.08 25.46 2.11
C ASN A 131 9.13 24.42 2.70
N ASN A 132 7.84 24.76 2.80
CA ASN A 132 6.81 23.83 3.27
C ASN A 132 6.63 22.69 2.27
N PHE A 133 6.58 22.96 0.96
CA PHE A 133 6.53 21.89 -0.04
C PHE A 133 7.78 21.00 -0.01
N PHE A 134 8.95 21.59 0.20
CA PHE A 134 10.22 20.86 0.29
C PHE A 134 10.18 19.91 1.50
N GLN A 135 9.87 20.43 2.69
CA GLN A 135 9.78 19.62 3.90
C GLN A 135 8.67 18.57 3.83
N LEU A 136 7.50 18.92 3.31
CA LEU A 136 6.38 17.99 3.12
C LEU A 136 6.78 16.82 2.21
N THR A 137 7.54 17.09 1.14
CA THR A 137 8.01 16.05 0.23
C THR A 137 8.98 15.09 0.92
N VAL A 138 9.89 15.60 1.74
CA VAL A 138 10.80 14.76 2.57
C VAL A 138 9.99 13.85 3.49
N GLU A 139 8.99 14.39 4.17
CA GLU A 139 8.16 13.63 5.11
C GLU A 139 7.28 12.58 4.40
N MET A 140 6.80 12.88 3.20
CA MET A 140 6.10 11.90 2.37
C MET A 140 7.02 10.76 1.90
N PHE A 141 8.28 11.06 1.57
CA PHE A 141 9.25 10.01 1.25
C PHE A 141 9.54 9.12 2.44
N ASP A 142 9.73 9.68 3.64
CA ASP A 142 9.95 8.89 4.87
C ASP A 142 8.77 7.96 5.16
N TYR A 143 7.56 8.45 4.92
CA TYR A 143 6.35 7.65 5.10
C TYR A 143 6.24 6.54 4.05
N LEU A 144 6.39 6.87 2.76
CA LEU A 144 6.34 5.91 1.66
C LEU A 144 7.41 4.81 1.80
N GLU A 145 8.61 5.18 2.23
CA GLU A 145 9.70 4.24 2.48
C GLU A 145 9.34 3.20 3.55
N CYS A 146 8.69 3.65 4.65
CA CYS A 146 8.24 2.74 5.70
C CYS A 146 7.15 1.78 5.20
N GLU A 147 6.21 2.25 4.36
CA GLU A 147 5.16 1.43 3.76
C GLU A 147 5.76 0.34 2.85
N LEU A 148 6.68 0.74 1.95
CA LEU A 148 7.36 -0.19 1.05
C LEU A 148 8.25 -1.20 1.78
N ASN A 149 8.95 -0.77 2.83
CA ASN A 149 9.76 -1.67 3.64
C ASN A 149 8.89 -2.73 4.35
N LEU A 150 7.73 -2.33 4.87
CA LEU A 150 6.77 -3.28 5.46
C LEU A 150 6.28 -4.28 4.41
N PHE A 151 5.89 -3.79 3.22
CA PHE A 151 5.48 -4.66 2.11
C PHE A 151 6.55 -5.70 1.78
N GLN A 152 7.78 -5.26 1.52
CA GLN A 152 8.89 -6.13 1.15
C GLN A 152 9.19 -7.16 2.25
N THR A 153 9.22 -6.74 3.52
CA THR A 153 9.50 -7.67 4.62
C THR A 153 8.39 -8.70 4.79
N VAL A 154 7.13 -8.30 4.68
CA VAL A 154 6.00 -9.25 4.72
C VAL A 154 6.14 -10.26 3.60
N PHE A 155 6.38 -9.83 2.36
CA PHE A 155 6.52 -10.73 1.22
C PHE A 155 7.71 -11.69 1.38
N SER A 156 8.87 -11.20 1.80
CA SER A 156 10.06 -12.02 2.05
C SER A 156 9.85 -13.03 3.18
N SER A 157 8.93 -12.76 4.12
CA SER A 157 8.60 -13.70 5.20
C SER A 157 7.73 -14.88 4.75
N LEU A 158 7.13 -14.81 3.56
CA LEU A 158 6.20 -15.82 3.08
C LEU A 158 6.94 -16.93 2.31
N ASP A 159 6.64 -18.19 2.65
CA ASP A 159 7.11 -19.35 1.90
C ASP A 159 6.29 -19.50 0.62
N MET A 160 6.81 -18.99 -0.50
CA MET A 160 6.15 -18.97 -1.81
C MET A 160 5.98 -20.36 -2.45
N SER A 161 6.52 -21.42 -1.85
CA SER A 161 6.33 -22.81 -2.32
C SER A 161 4.95 -23.38 -1.98
N ARG A 162 4.23 -22.74 -1.04
CA ARG A 162 2.89 -23.12 -0.60
C ARG A 162 1.88 -22.11 -1.10
N SER A 163 0.62 -22.51 -1.23
CA SER A 163 -0.49 -21.59 -1.48
C SER A 163 -0.74 -20.72 -0.25
N VAL A 164 0.13 -19.74 -0.01
CA VAL A 164 0.12 -18.86 1.17
C VAL A 164 -1.23 -18.17 1.34
N SER A 165 -1.86 -17.80 0.24
CA SER A 165 -3.19 -17.17 0.18
C SER A 165 -4.34 -18.08 0.64
N VAL A 166 -4.16 -19.39 0.85
CA VAL A 166 -5.23 -20.26 1.40
C VAL A 166 -5.01 -20.66 2.84
N THR A 167 -3.84 -20.35 3.42
CA THR A 167 -3.54 -20.68 4.81
C THR A 167 -3.96 -19.55 5.76
N ALA A 168 -4.51 -19.89 6.93
CA ALA A 168 -4.89 -18.90 7.94
C ALA A 168 -3.70 -18.03 8.39
N THR A 169 -2.50 -18.62 8.47
CA THR A 169 -1.25 -17.91 8.82
C THR A 169 -0.83 -16.95 7.71
N GLY A 170 -0.90 -17.37 6.44
CA GLY A 170 -0.59 -16.51 5.30
C GLY A 170 -1.56 -15.33 5.20
N GLN A 171 -2.87 -15.58 5.33
CA GLN A 171 -3.89 -14.53 5.37
C GLN A 171 -3.66 -13.52 6.51
N CYS A 172 -3.25 -13.99 7.69
CA CYS A 172 -2.91 -13.11 8.82
C CYS A 172 -1.74 -12.17 8.48
N ARG A 173 -0.72 -12.64 7.75
CA ARG A 173 0.43 -11.82 7.31
C ARG A 173 0.08 -10.89 6.15
N LEU A 174 -0.79 -11.34 5.24
CA LEU A 174 -1.16 -10.57 4.04
C LEU A 174 -2.18 -9.47 4.33
N ALA A 175 -3.06 -9.63 5.33
CA ALA A 175 -4.17 -8.70 5.57
C ALA A 175 -3.76 -7.21 5.69
N PRO A 176 -2.63 -6.85 6.35
CA PRO A 176 -2.19 -5.45 6.44
C PRO A 176 -1.82 -4.82 5.10
N LEU A 177 -1.43 -5.62 4.10
CA LEU A 177 -0.93 -5.12 2.82
C LEU A 177 -1.97 -4.34 2.04
N ILE A 178 -3.27 -4.59 2.29
CA ILE A 178 -4.33 -3.78 1.68
C ILE A 178 -4.18 -2.31 2.08
N GLN A 179 -3.93 -2.03 3.36
CA GLN A 179 -3.74 -0.65 3.83
C GLN A 179 -2.45 -0.05 3.27
N VAL A 180 -1.37 -0.83 3.29
CA VAL A 180 -0.06 -0.43 2.74
C VAL A 180 -0.17 -0.02 1.26
N ILE A 181 -0.88 -0.79 0.44
CA ILE A 181 -1.09 -0.48 -0.98
C ILE A 181 -1.88 0.82 -1.16
N LEU A 182 -2.93 1.02 -0.35
CA LEU A 182 -3.73 2.25 -0.41
C LEU A 182 -2.92 3.49 -0.01
N ASP A 183 -2.13 3.41 1.07
CA ASP A 183 -1.23 4.50 1.49
C ASP A 183 -0.15 4.77 0.43
N CYS A 184 0.53 3.73 -0.07
CA CYS A 184 1.52 3.83 -1.15
C CYS A 184 0.97 4.55 -2.38
N SER A 185 -0.26 4.24 -2.79
CA SER A 185 -0.89 4.85 -3.96
C SER A 185 -1.06 6.35 -3.80
N HIS A 186 -1.54 6.82 -2.65
CA HIS A 186 -1.74 8.24 -2.39
C HIS A 186 -0.41 8.97 -2.19
N LEU A 187 0.51 8.40 -1.41
CA LEU A 187 1.83 8.99 -1.18
C LEU A 187 2.63 9.13 -2.48
N TYR A 188 2.58 8.13 -3.36
CA TYR A 188 3.24 8.21 -4.67
C TYR A 188 2.65 9.34 -5.53
N ASP A 189 1.32 9.41 -5.66
CA ASP A 189 0.66 10.47 -6.42
C ASP A 189 1.04 11.87 -5.92
N TYR A 190 1.06 12.08 -4.60
CA TYR A 190 1.47 13.36 -4.03
C TYR A 190 2.95 13.65 -4.21
N THR A 191 3.84 12.68 -4.03
CA THR A 191 5.29 12.91 -4.25
C THR A 191 5.59 13.29 -5.68
N VAL A 192 4.89 12.72 -6.68
CA VAL A 192 5.01 13.14 -8.09
C VAL A 192 4.59 14.60 -8.25
N LYS A 193 3.40 14.98 -7.77
CA LYS A 193 2.85 16.34 -7.89
C LYS A 193 3.74 17.37 -7.20
N LEU A 194 4.18 17.07 -5.98
CA LEU A 194 5.07 17.94 -5.21
C LEU A 194 6.44 18.09 -5.87
N LEU A 195 7.00 17.02 -6.45
CA LEU A 195 8.28 17.10 -7.14
C LEU A 195 8.21 17.96 -8.40
N PHE A 196 7.11 17.88 -9.17
CA PHE A 196 6.85 18.82 -10.27
C PHE A 196 6.78 20.26 -9.80
N LYS A 197 6.07 20.50 -8.69
CA LYS A 197 5.95 21.85 -8.11
C LYS A 197 7.29 22.39 -7.64
N LEU A 198 8.08 21.59 -6.93
CA LEU A 198 9.42 21.97 -6.50
C LEU A 198 10.33 22.30 -7.69
N HIS A 199 10.29 21.52 -8.77
CA HIS A 199 11.05 21.80 -9.98
C HIS A 199 10.62 23.07 -10.70
N SER A 200 9.40 23.57 -10.49
CA SER A 200 8.97 24.86 -11.02
C SER A 200 9.52 26.06 -10.23
N CYS A 201 9.97 25.84 -8.99
CA CYS A 201 10.40 26.91 -8.08
C CYS A 201 11.90 26.86 -7.75
N LEU A 202 12.55 25.70 -7.85
CA LEU A 202 13.92 25.47 -7.41
C LEU A 202 14.78 24.84 -8.52
N PRO A 203 16.10 25.15 -8.55
CA PRO A 203 17.00 24.56 -9.52
C PRO A 203 17.19 23.06 -9.27
N ALA A 204 17.52 22.33 -10.35
CA ALA A 204 17.67 20.88 -10.32
C ALA A 204 18.68 20.40 -9.27
N ASP A 205 19.80 21.13 -9.11
CA ASP A 205 20.88 20.77 -8.20
C ASP A 205 20.43 20.78 -6.73
N THR A 206 19.57 21.73 -6.34
CA THR A 206 18.98 21.78 -4.99
C THR A 206 18.07 20.58 -4.71
N LEU A 207 17.48 20.01 -5.75
CA LEU A 207 16.53 18.90 -5.66
C LEU A 207 17.16 17.53 -5.92
N GLN A 208 18.48 17.43 -6.02
CA GLN A 208 19.15 16.16 -6.31
C GLN A 208 18.78 15.07 -5.30
N GLY A 209 18.81 15.37 -4.00
CA GLY A 209 18.40 14.40 -2.97
C GLY A 209 16.93 13.97 -3.08
N HIS A 210 16.03 14.85 -3.53
CA HIS A 210 14.63 14.51 -3.76
C HIS A 210 14.47 13.57 -4.95
N ARG A 211 15.24 13.82 -6.02
CA ARG A 211 15.26 12.96 -7.22
C ARG A 211 15.79 11.57 -6.90
N ASP A 212 16.88 11.49 -6.15
CA ASP A 212 17.48 10.21 -5.78
C ASP A 212 16.51 9.34 -4.96
N ARG A 213 15.87 9.94 -3.94
CA ARG A 213 14.82 9.28 -3.16
C ARG A 213 13.63 8.89 -4.02
N PHE A 214 13.14 9.79 -4.88
CA PHE A 214 12.03 9.48 -5.79
C PHE A 214 12.33 8.28 -6.69
N LEU A 215 13.52 8.22 -7.29
CA LEU A 215 13.93 7.12 -8.15
C LEU A 215 14.02 5.80 -7.38
N GLU A 216 14.48 5.83 -6.13
CA GLU A 216 14.48 4.65 -5.27
C GLU A 216 13.07 4.17 -4.93
N GLN A 217 12.18 5.07 -4.50
CA GLN A 217 10.79 4.73 -4.22
C GLN A 217 10.07 4.21 -5.47
N PHE A 218 10.33 4.80 -6.64
CA PHE A 218 9.78 4.36 -7.91
C PHE A 218 10.19 2.92 -8.26
N ARG A 219 11.47 2.56 -8.08
CA ARG A 219 11.93 1.17 -8.30
C ARG A 219 11.22 0.18 -7.37
N ASN A 220 11.06 0.55 -6.10
CA ASN A 220 10.40 -0.30 -5.11
C ASN A 220 8.89 -0.47 -5.40
N LEU A 221 8.21 0.62 -5.79
CA LEU A 221 6.80 0.58 -6.22
C LEU A 221 6.60 -0.21 -7.50
N TRP A 222 7.53 -0.08 -8.45
CA TRP A 222 7.53 -0.91 -9.66
C TRP A 222 7.60 -2.39 -9.30
N HIS A 223 8.52 -2.78 -8.41
CA HIS A 223 8.63 -4.15 -7.93
C HIS A 223 7.35 -4.64 -7.23
N LEU A 224 6.75 -3.79 -6.38
CA LEU A 224 5.44 -4.05 -5.76
C LEU A 224 4.37 -4.31 -6.83
N SER A 225 4.31 -3.49 -7.87
CA SER A 225 3.33 -3.65 -8.95
C SER A 225 3.52 -4.95 -9.73
N GLU A 226 4.76 -5.38 -9.95
CA GLU A 226 5.07 -6.67 -10.61
C GLU A 226 4.65 -7.87 -9.76
N ILE A 227 4.83 -7.79 -8.44
CA ILE A 227 4.38 -8.85 -7.51
C ILE A 227 2.85 -8.97 -7.51
N LEU A 228 2.13 -7.85 -7.63
CA LEU A 228 0.67 -7.83 -7.64
C LEU A 228 0.06 -8.18 -9.00
N LYS A 229 0.84 -8.15 -10.09
CA LYS A 229 0.37 -8.65 -11.39
C LYS A 229 0.06 -10.14 -11.23
N PRO A 230 -1.18 -10.59 -11.52
CA PRO A 230 -1.51 -11.99 -11.43
C PRO A 230 -0.56 -12.82 -12.31
N ALA A 231 -0.28 -14.05 -11.89
CA ALA A 231 0.48 -15.08 -12.60
C ALA A 231 -0.19 -15.54 -13.93
N ASP A 232 -0.77 -14.61 -14.68
CA ASP A 232 -1.52 -14.79 -15.92
C ASP A 232 -0.62 -15.18 -17.12
N LYS A 233 0.69 -15.32 -16.89
CA LYS A 233 1.63 -15.85 -17.89
C LYS A 233 1.80 -17.37 -17.84
N ARG A 234 1.26 -18.07 -16.83
CA ARG A 234 1.37 -19.55 -16.77
C ARG A 234 0.20 -20.26 -17.47
N CYS A 235 -0.92 -19.58 -17.73
CA CYS A 235 -2.10 -20.16 -18.40
C CYS A 235 -2.10 -19.98 -19.94
N ARG A 236 -1.41 -18.98 -20.49
CA ARG A 236 -1.33 -18.76 -21.96
C ARG A 236 -0.33 -19.67 -22.72
N ARG A 237 0.30 -20.66 -22.08
CA ARG A 237 1.14 -21.68 -22.79
C ARG A 237 0.41 -23.02 -23.00
N ARG A 238 -0.90 -22.99 -23.23
CA ARG A 238 -1.68 -24.15 -23.69
C ARG A 238 -2.71 -23.80 -24.76
N GLU A 239 -2.40 -22.81 -25.60
CA GLU A 239 -3.01 -22.73 -26.92
C GLU A 239 -1.94 -23.16 -27.92
N PRO A 240 -2.19 -24.18 -28.76
CA PRO A 240 -1.27 -24.50 -29.84
C PRO A 240 -1.35 -23.38 -30.88
N GLU A 241 -0.26 -22.64 -31.05
CA GLU A 241 -0.05 -21.74 -32.19
C GLU A 241 -0.35 -22.48 -33.50
N PRO A 242 -1.09 -21.88 -34.45
CA PRO A 242 -1.32 -22.48 -35.74
C PRO A 242 -0.01 -22.50 -36.53
N SER A 243 0.40 -23.69 -36.95
CA SER A 243 1.57 -23.89 -37.80
C SER A 243 1.41 -23.17 -39.14
N TYR A 244 2.14 -22.08 -39.35
CA TYR A 244 2.39 -21.50 -40.66
C TYR A 244 3.86 -21.68 -41.03
N GLY A 245 4.14 -22.76 -41.75
CA GLY A 245 5.34 -22.93 -42.57
C GLY A 245 4.96 -22.70 -44.03
N HIS A 246 5.67 -21.77 -44.66
CA HIS A 246 5.43 -21.21 -45.99
C HIS A 246 6.08 -22.07 -47.12
N PRO A 247 6.07 -21.61 -48.38
CA PRO A 247 5.47 -22.26 -49.56
C PRO A 247 6.38 -23.27 -50.30
N ILE A 248 5.77 -24.23 -50.99
CA ILE A 248 6.41 -24.94 -52.12
C ILE A 248 5.44 -24.95 -53.32
N THR A 249 6.02 -24.62 -54.47
CA THR A 249 5.47 -24.34 -55.80
C THR A 249 5.00 -25.58 -56.59
N ARG A 250 4.24 -25.29 -57.67
CA ARG A 250 3.83 -26.15 -58.83
C ARG A 250 2.65 -27.10 -58.54
N ASP A 251 1.66 -27.32 -59.42
CA ASP A 251 1.48 -27.08 -60.85
C ASP A 251 -0.03 -27.08 -61.21
N LEU A 252 -0.38 -26.30 -62.24
CA LEU A 252 -1.33 -26.53 -63.36
C LEU A 252 -2.72 -27.20 -63.16
N GLY A 253 -3.75 -26.52 -63.70
CA GLY A 253 -4.94 -27.12 -64.33
C GLY A 253 -6.28 -26.58 -63.78
N HIS A 254 -6.95 -25.63 -64.43
CA HIS A 254 -7.91 -25.75 -65.55
C HIS A 254 -9.38 -25.58 -65.08
N GLU A 255 -10.04 -24.60 -65.71
CA GLU A 255 -11.49 -24.47 -66.03
C GLU A 255 -12.56 -24.03 -65.02
N GLY A 256 -13.36 -23.05 -65.50
CA GLY A 256 -14.79 -22.82 -65.21
C GLY A 256 -15.08 -22.03 -63.93
N GLY A 257 -15.83 -20.93 -63.89
CA GLY A 257 -16.85 -20.38 -64.77
C GLY A 257 -17.98 -19.78 -63.89
N CYS A 258 -18.52 -18.62 -64.29
CA CYS A 258 -19.70 -17.91 -63.73
C CYS A 258 -19.60 -17.36 -62.29
N GLY A 259 -20.08 -16.16 -61.94
CA GLY A 259 -20.83 -15.13 -62.67
C GLY A 259 -21.35 -14.08 -61.68
N ALA A 260 -21.29 -12.82 -62.13
CA ALA A 260 -22.21 -11.70 -61.90
C ALA A 260 -22.65 -11.23 -60.49
N ALA A 261 -22.54 -9.89 -60.35
CA ALA A 261 -23.42 -8.95 -59.64
C ALA A 261 -23.45 -9.02 -58.09
N GLY A 262 -23.26 -7.95 -57.33
CA GLY A 262 -23.61 -6.55 -57.57
C GLY A 262 -24.69 -6.13 -56.56
N VAL A 263 -24.66 -4.86 -56.16
CA VAL A 263 -25.73 -4.12 -55.45
C VAL A 263 -25.60 -4.00 -53.91
N LEU A 264 -24.87 -2.96 -53.49
CA LEU A 264 -25.33 -1.92 -52.55
C LEU A 264 -26.31 -0.96 -53.29
N PRO A 265 -27.07 0.00 -52.69
CA PRO A 265 -27.00 0.55 -51.32
C PRO A 265 -28.35 0.99 -50.66
N ARG A 266 -28.21 1.61 -49.48
CA ARG A 266 -28.97 2.75 -48.87
C ARG A 266 -30.13 2.47 -47.89
N GLY A 267 -29.95 3.09 -46.73
CA GLY A 267 -30.93 3.55 -45.75
C GLY A 267 -30.18 4.38 -44.71
#